data_AF-A0A951BXZ7-F1
#
_entry.id   AF-A0A951BXZ7-F1
#
_cell.length_a   1.000
_cell.length_b   1.000
_cell.length_c   1.000
_cell.angle_alpha   90.00
_cell.angle_beta   90.00
_cell.angle_gamma   90.00
#
_symmetry.space_group_name_H-M   'P 1'
#
loop_
_entity.id
_entity.type
_entity.pdbx_description
1 polymer ?
#
loop_
_entity_poly.entity_id
_entity_poly.type
_entity_poly.pdbx_seq_one_letter_code
_entity_poly.pdbx_strand_id
1 'polypeptide(L)'
;PGELNAGAIGAGVANAGGTGGTGNAGGITGGGGAVNIGPAGAFDPVVNFAFSWDRVTSPLNSVVVSGIPTTTSYAASISESYAQMFRDGTSFSVSFSALRQSTTQKNTLYNPDVTSRLSIGFNQPLLAGFGTLPNERFMLVANTNQSTAQEVFRQQVIASVVQLEAAYWDLAAFQLNVKVAQQSLGVSRELYEQTKKQLEVGTLSRIDMVTAESQVAASERDLIVAQTNLQQQETSLKQLISKRGDPALDNATIEVTDPLPEPQEADLPRLEIALSTAEKSRPELREAQNNLANQNIGIRFTQNNMKPNVSLFGLYASSGLAGNTVLTTANPVITTGGVGGSLVQSLGASYPETAYGLSFATTIRNRSAQADNIRAQLEQNQLEVSQQNTRNQINLQVRQARIGIIQGKAQVESAREAVRLAQLTLDAEKKKLDAGLSTSYNVVLRTRDVVSAQYALVQVEDAYAKALVAMDQSTGTILERNGIEMNDAVTGTVSKEPTPPFHLPAPTPTNQGGAR
;
A
#
# COMPACT_ATOMS: atom_id res chain seq x y z
N PRO A 1 -36.11 -7.74 0.85
CA PRO A 1 -35.07 -7.04 0.07
C PRO A 1 -34.00 -6.49 1.04
N GLY A 2 -33.06 -7.36 1.44
CA GLY A 2 -32.01 -7.10 2.44
C GLY A 2 -30.64 -7.20 1.79
N GLU A 3 -30.46 -6.48 0.69
CA GLU A 3 -29.17 -6.30 0.03
C GLU A 3 -28.49 -5.08 0.67
N LEU A 4 -27.28 -5.29 1.20
CA LEU A 4 -26.17 -4.31 1.42
C LEU A 4 -25.22 -4.64 2.59
N ASN A 5 -25.28 -5.83 3.20
CA ASN A 5 -24.09 -6.41 3.86
C ASN A 5 -23.37 -7.35 2.88
N ALA A 6 -22.96 -6.78 1.76
CA ALA A 6 -22.08 -7.42 0.80
C ALA A 6 -20.63 -7.32 1.30
N GLY A 7 -19.87 -8.38 1.06
CA GLY A 7 -18.48 -8.49 1.44
C GLY A 7 -17.64 -7.35 0.88
N ALA A 8 -16.86 -6.75 1.76
CA ALA A 8 -15.59 -6.12 1.45
C ALA A 8 -14.85 -6.03 2.79
N ILE A 9 -14.01 -7.02 3.05
CA ILE A 9 -12.93 -6.91 4.04
C ILE A 9 -11.97 -5.87 3.45
N GLY A 10 -12.25 -4.59 3.65
CA GLY A 10 -11.50 -3.49 3.01
C GLY A 10 -12.30 -2.22 2.68
N ALA A 11 -13.64 -2.23 2.76
CA ALA A 11 -14.42 -1.02 2.53
C ALA A 11 -14.70 -0.28 3.85
N GLY A 12 -13.95 0.79 4.10
CA GLY A 12 -14.38 1.91 4.91
C GLY A 12 -14.13 1.77 6.43
N VAL A 13 -13.10 2.48 6.89
CA VAL A 13 -12.97 2.99 8.28
C VAL A 13 -14.03 4.08 8.57
N ALA A 14 -15.19 4.00 7.91
CA ALA A 14 -16.24 5.00 7.93
C ALA A 14 -17.59 4.33 7.62
N ASN A 15 -17.97 3.28 8.35
CA ASN A 15 -19.36 2.84 8.48
C ASN A 15 -19.52 1.68 9.47
N ALA A 16 -19.04 1.86 10.70
CA ALA A 16 -19.49 1.07 11.84
C ALA A 16 -19.92 2.07 12.91
N GLY A 17 -21.23 2.31 13.01
CA GLY A 17 -21.78 3.38 13.85
C GLY A 17 -22.15 4.66 13.10
N GLY A 18 -22.33 4.59 11.77
CA GLY A 18 -23.11 5.60 11.06
C GLY A 18 -24.59 5.44 11.40
N THR A 19 -24.99 5.74 12.63
CA THR A 19 -26.32 6.32 12.80
C THR A 19 -26.24 7.60 11.99
N GLY A 20 -26.70 7.54 10.73
CA GLY A 20 -27.24 8.70 10.04
C GLY A 20 -28.46 9.17 10.84
N GLY A 21 -28.23 9.57 12.08
CA GLY A 21 -29.12 10.43 12.79
C GLY A 21 -29.00 11.73 12.03
N THR A 22 -30.09 12.15 11.41
CA THR A 22 -30.35 13.57 11.24
C THR A 22 -29.78 14.27 12.47
N GLY A 23 -28.71 15.05 12.30
CA GLY A 23 -28.34 15.99 13.34
C GLY A 23 -29.62 16.78 13.57
N ASN A 24 -30.09 16.82 14.82
CA ASN A 24 -31.21 17.67 15.20
C ASN A 24 -30.76 19.14 15.11
N ALA A 25 -30.44 19.61 13.90
CA ALA A 25 -30.40 21.02 13.57
C ALA A 25 -31.82 21.45 13.26
N GLY A 26 -32.70 21.31 14.23
CA GLY A 26 -33.79 22.23 14.30
C GLY A 26 -34.65 21.96 15.49
N GLY A 27 -35.82 22.56 15.40
CA GLY A 27 -36.71 22.70 16.50
C GLY A 27 -37.06 21.40 17.20
N ILE A 28 -37.35 21.53 18.48
CA ILE A 28 -38.15 20.67 19.36
C ILE A 28 -39.37 20.10 18.63
N THR A 29 -39.91 20.80 17.62
CA THR A 29 -41.05 20.35 16.80
C THR A 29 -40.74 20.10 15.31
N GLY A 30 -39.49 20.23 14.85
CA GLY A 30 -39.10 19.98 13.47
C GLY A 30 -37.69 20.48 13.09
N GLY A 31 -36.86 19.59 12.52
CA GLY A 31 -35.46 19.82 12.21
C GLY A 31 -35.14 20.16 10.74
N GLY A 32 -34.30 21.16 10.49
CA GLY A 32 -33.60 21.34 9.20
C GLY A 32 -32.38 20.42 9.19
N GLY A 33 -32.43 19.32 8.43
CA GLY A 33 -31.42 18.25 8.53
C GLY A 33 -29.98 18.75 8.36
N ALA A 34 -29.22 18.81 9.46
CA ALA A 34 -27.78 18.86 9.37
C ALA A 34 -27.27 17.43 9.18
N VAL A 35 -26.57 17.21 8.08
CA VAL A 35 -25.79 16.00 7.86
C VAL A 35 -24.50 16.15 8.66
N ASN A 36 -24.44 15.52 9.84
CA ASN A 36 -23.20 15.52 10.61
C ASN A 36 -22.34 14.34 10.14
N ILE A 37 -21.12 14.64 9.68
CA ILE A 37 -20.11 13.63 9.31
C ILE A 37 -18.99 13.75 10.34
N GLY A 38 -19.05 12.94 11.39
CA GLY A 38 -18.00 12.87 12.40
C GLY A 38 -17.52 11.43 12.57
N PRO A 39 -16.25 11.09 12.26
CA PRO A 39 -15.67 9.81 12.61
C PRO A 39 -15.21 9.88 14.07
N ALA A 40 -16.08 9.52 15.02
CA ALA A 40 -15.64 9.23 16.37
C ALA A 40 -15.00 7.84 16.39
N GLY A 41 -13.83 7.70 17.03
CA GLY A 41 -13.24 6.38 17.28
C GLY A 41 -14.19 5.53 18.11
N ALA A 42 -14.25 4.21 17.83
CA ALA A 42 -15.27 3.32 18.40
C ALA A 42 -15.30 3.25 19.95
N PHE A 43 -14.22 3.69 20.61
CA PHE A 43 -14.08 3.69 22.08
C PHE A 43 -13.84 5.09 22.67
N ASP A 44 -13.79 6.12 21.83
CA ASP A 44 -13.54 7.48 22.30
C ASP A 44 -14.83 8.04 22.92
N PRO A 45 -14.71 8.81 24.02
CA PRO A 45 -15.88 9.42 24.64
C PRO A 45 -16.47 10.48 23.70
N VAL A 46 -17.80 10.43 23.53
CA VAL A 46 -18.54 11.41 22.77
C VAL A 46 -19.25 12.34 23.73
N VAL A 47 -18.99 13.64 23.57
CA VAL A 47 -19.70 14.71 24.26
C VAL A 47 -20.59 15.42 23.25
N ASN A 48 -21.90 15.41 23.49
CA ASN A 48 -22.86 16.17 22.71
C ASN A 48 -23.40 17.31 23.55
N PHE A 49 -23.48 18.47 22.93
CA PHE A 49 -24.22 19.62 23.44
C PHE A 49 -25.20 20.05 22.35
N ALA A 50 -26.47 20.15 22.69
CA ALA A 50 -27.48 20.71 21.81
C ALA A 50 -28.33 21.72 22.56
N PHE A 51 -28.58 22.84 21.89
CA PHE A 51 -29.52 23.86 22.31
C PHE A 51 -30.52 24.10 21.17
N SER A 52 -31.80 24.16 21.49
CA SER A 52 -32.81 24.52 20.50
C SER A 52 -33.86 25.44 21.11
N TRP A 53 -34.46 26.27 20.26
CA TRP A 53 -35.53 27.19 20.63
C TRP A 53 -36.59 27.19 19.54
N ASP A 54 -37.85 27.09 19.95
CA ASP A 54 -38.98 27.02 19.06
C ASP A 54 -40.12 27.92 19.49
N ARG A 55 -40.86 28.35 18.47
CA ARG A 55 -42.17 28.96 18.59
C ARG A 55 -43.14 28.23 17.67
N VAL A 56 -44.13 27.56 18.27
CA VAL A 56 -45.18 26.86 17.52
C VAL A 56 -46.52 27.48 17.84
N THR A 57 -47.29 27.79 16.80
CA THR A 57 -48.69 28.22 16.96
C THR A 57 -49.58 27.20 16.27
N SER A 58 -50.44 26.55 17.05
CA SER A 58 -51.33 25.51 16.55
C SER A 58 -52.79 25.92 16.80
N PRO A 59 -53.67 25.83 15.80
CA PRO A 59 -55.11 25.93 16.02
C PRO A 59 -55.59 24.67 16.74
N LEU A 60 -56.46 24.83 17.74
CA LEU A 60 -57.01 23.72 18.51
C LEU A 60 -58.47 23.48 18.12
N ASN A 61 -58.82 22.22 17.86
CA ASN A 61 -60.19 21.80 17.53
C ASN A 61 -61.11 21.73 18.77
N SER A 62 -60.58 21.99 19.97
CA SER A 62 -61.36 22.05 21.21
C SER A 62 -60.74 23.05 22.18
N VAL A 63 -61.59 23.88 22.79
CA VAL A 63 -61.22 24.90 23.79
C VAL A 63 -61.33 24.39 25.22
N VAL A 64 -61.84 23.17 25.44
CA VAL A 64 -62.08 22.61 26.78
C VAL A 64 -60.77 22.42 27.55
N VAL A 65 -59.72 21.94 26.87
CA VAL A 65 -58.41 21.69 27.48
C VAL A 65 -57.55 22.95 27.51
N SER A 66 -57.69 23.87 26.56
CA SER A 66 -56.78 25.02 26.42
C SER A 66 -57.31 26.37 26.90
N GLY A 67 -58.64 26.52 26.97
CA GLY A 67 -59.32 27.79 27.29
C GLY A 67 -59.26 28.86 26.18
N ILE A 68 -58.59 28.59 25.05
CA ILE A 68 -58.48 29.48 23.88
C ILE A 68 -58.36 28.67 22.57
N PRO A 69 -58.90 29.16 21.43
CA PRO A 69 -58.96 28.43 20.16
C PRO A 69 -57.62 28.33 19.41
N THR A 70 -56.65 29.18 19.74
CA THR A 70 -55.28 29.13 19.20
C THR A 70 -54.30 29.14 20.36
N THR A 71 -53.34 28.22 20.36
CA THR A 71 -52.29 28.17 21.39
C THR A 71 -50.93 28.39 20.76
N THR A 72 -50.19 29.36 21.27
CA THR A 72 -48.79 29.61 20.93
C THR A 72 -47.93 29.08 22.08
N SER A 73 -47.00 28.20 21.76
CA SER A 73 -46.00 27.65 22.67
C SER A 73 -44.61 28.15 22.29
N TYR A 74 -43.83 28.58 23.28
CA TYR A 74 -42.41 28.85 23.16
C TYR A 74 -41.65 27.82 24.00
N ALA A 75 -40.72 27.13 23.39
CA ALA A 75 -39.94 26.09 24.05
C ALA A 75 -38.44 26.35 23.83
N ALA A 76 -37.65 26.20 24.88
CA ALA A 76 -36.19 26.21 24.83
C ALA A 76 -35.70 24.92 25.46
N SER A 77 -34.86 24.16 24.75
CA SER A 77 -34.27 22.92 25.26
C SER A 77 -32.76 22.99 25.26
N ILE A 78 -32.17 22.42 26.29
CA ILE A 78 -30.75 22.11 26.38
C ILE A 78 -30.65 20.60 26.58
N SER A 79 -29.75 19.95 25.85
CA SER A 79 -29.39 18.57 26.09
C SER A 79 -27.88 18.40 25.99
N GLU A 80 -27.31 17.87 27.05
CA GLU A 80 -25.90 17.52 27.18
C GLU A 80 -25.82 16.00 27.35
N SER A 81 -24.92 15.34 26.64
CA SER A 81 -24.67 13.92 26.85
C SER A 81 -23.20 13.58 26.74
N TYR A 82 -22.73 12.75 27.65
CA TYR A 82 -21.47 12.05 27.63
C TYR A 82 -21.77 10.57 27.43
N ALA A 83 -21.17 9.93 26.44
CA ALA A 83 -21.27 8.50 26.25
C ALA A 83 -19.90 7.91 25.90
N GLN A 84 -19.58 6.77 26.49
CA GLN A 84 -18.33 6.06 26.23
C GLN A 84 -18.59 4.56 26.22
N MET A 85 -17.95 3.86 25.28
CA MET A 85 -17.90 2.41 25.24
C MET A 85 -16.48 1.94 25.58
N PHE A 86 -16.39 0.89 26.37
CA PHE A 86 -15.15 0.24 26.76
C PHE A 86 -14.90 -1.00 25.88
N ARG A 87 -13.64 -1.46 25.86
CA ARG A 87 -13.17 -2.56 25.01
C ARG A 87 -13.85 -3.90 25.32
N ASP A 88 -14.27 -4.11 26.55
CA ASP A 88 -15.00 -5.29 27.03
C ASP A 88 -16.48 -5.31 26.59
N GLY A 89 -16.97 -4.23 25.96
CA GLY A 89 -18.35 -4.07 25.49
C GLY A 89 -19.23 -3.28 26.45
N THR A 90 -18.70 -2.88 27.61
CA THR A 90 -19.42 -2.08 28.59
C THR A 90 -19.65 -0.68 28.05
N SER A 91 -20.85 -0.13 28.19
CA SER A 91 -21.12 1.27 27.86
C SER A 91 -21.61 2.03 29.08
N PHE A 92 -21.16 3.28 29.14
CA PHE A 92 -21.50 4.24 30.18
C PHE A 92 -22.01 5.51 29.52
N SER A 93 -23.12 6.03 30.02
CA SER A 93 -23.67 7.29 29.54
C SER A 93 -24.14 8.17 30.69
N VAL A 94 -23.95 9.47 30.54
CA VAL A 94 -24.52 10.50 31.40
C VAL A 94 -25.19 11.50 30.47
N SER A 95 -26.47 11.77 30.67
CA SER A 95 -27.18 12.78 29.91
C SER A 95 -27.97 13.68 30.83
N PHE A 96 -27.90 14.97 30.54
CA PHE A 96 -28.68 15.99 31.18
C PHE A 96 -29.54 16.67 30.12
N SER A 97 -30.85 16.74 30.33
CA SER A 97 -31.74 17.52 29.48
C SER A 97 -32.58 18.47 30.31
N ALA A 98 -32.83 19.66 29.78
CA ALA A 98 -33.72 20.64 30.37
C ALA A 98 -34.61 21.23 29.27
N LEU A 99 -35.91 21.31 29.53
CA LEU A 99 -36.90 21.90 28.65
C LEU A 99 -37.67 22.96 29.44
N ARG A 100 -37.56 24.21 28.98
CA ARG A 100 -38.40 25.31 29.44
C ARG A 100 -39.47 25.58 28.39
N GLN A 101 -40.72 25.38 28.75
CA GLN A 101 -41.86 25.63 27.88
C GLN A 101 -42.76 26.73 28.48
N SER A 102 -43.31 27.57 27.62
CA SER A 102 -44.29 28.59 27.99
C SER A 102 -45.38 28.59 26.95
N THR A 103 -46.63 28.73 27.37
CA THR A 103 -47.79 28.55 26.49
C THR A 103 -48.84 29.60 26.77
N THR A 104 -49.63 29.99 25.77
CA THR A 104 -50.79 30.87 25.98
C THR A 104 -52.00 30.12 26.57
N GLN A 105 -51.88 28.80 26.79
CA GLN A 105 -52.93 27.95 27.35
C GLN A 105 -53.34 28.36 28.78
N LYS A 106 -54.65 28.52 29.01
CA LYS A 106 -55.20 29.01 30.29
C LYS A 106 -55.30 27.96 31.39
N ASN A 107 -55.44 26.68 31.03
CA ASN A 107 -55.65 25.58 31.98
C ASN A 107 -54.35 24.80 32.27
N THR A 108 -53.26 25.51 32.59
CA THR A 108 -51.96 24.90 32.93
C THR A 108 -51.67 25.04 34.43
N LEU A 109 -51.05 24.02 35.02
CA LEU A 109 -50.68 24.05 36.44
C LEU A 109 -49.49 25.01 36.68
N TYR A 110 -48.58 25.09 35.70
CA TYR A 110 -47.39 25.94 35.69
C TYR A 110 -47.22 26.59 34.31
N ASN A 111 -46.82 27.86 34.27
CA ASN A 111 -46.44 28.53 33.03
C ASN A 111 -45.49 29.72 33.33
N PRO A 112 -44.24 29.73 32.84
CA PRO A 112 -43.55 28.63 32.14
C PRO A 112 -43.39 27.40 33.05
N ASP A 113 -43.42 26.22 32.44
CA ASP A 113 -42.97 24.97 33.06
C ASP A 113 -41.51 24.69 32.68
N VAL A 114 -40.72 24.26 33.66
CA VAL A 114 -39.34 23.84 33.43
C VAL A 114 -39.15 22.43 33.95
N THR A 115 -38.90 21.52 33.03
CA THR A 115 -38.52 20.14 33.33
C THR A 115 -37.02 19.97 33.11
N SER A 116 -36.38 19.23 34.00
CA SER A 116 -35.01 18.80 33.81
C SER A 116 -34.89 17.33 34.15
N ARG A 117 -33.95 16.63 33.51
CA ARG A 117 -33.70 15.22 33.73
C ARG A 117 -32.21 14.95 33.59
N LEU A 118 -31.60 14.52 34.69
CA LEU A 118 -30.29 13.90 34.70
C LEU A 118 -30.49 12.39 34.63
N SER A 119 -29.77 11.70 33.77
CA SER A 119 -29.76 10.24 33.70
C SER A 119 -28.36 9.70 33.50
N ILE A 120 -28.04 8.68 34.26
CA ILE A 120 -26.78 7.93 34.24
C ILE A 120 -27.15 6.50 33.88
N GLY A 121 -26.66 6.05 32.74
CA GLY A 121 -26.87 4.71 32.20
C GLY A 121 -25.59 3.88 32.25
N PHE A 122 -25.76 2.60 32.53
CA PHE A 122 -24.74 1.57 32.48
C PHE A 122 -25.30 0.36 31.75
N ASN A 123 -24.55 -0.20 30.82
CA ASN A 123 -24.92 -1.43 30.14
C ASN A 123 -23.69 -2.33 29.93
N GLN A 124 -23.80 -3.58 30.34
CA GLN A 124 -22.76 -4.59 30.27
C GLN A 124 -23.30 -5.81 29.53
N PRO A 125 -22.88 -6.09 28.29
CA PRO A 125 -23.11 -7.39 27.69
C PRO A 125 -22.34 -8.46 28.50
N LEU A 126 -22.95 -9.62 28.71
CA LEU A 126 -22.42 -10.75 29.47
C LEU A 126 -22.07 -11.95 28.57
N LEU A 127 -22.75 -12.09 27.43
CA LEU A 127 -22.52 -13.16 26.45
C LEU A 127 -22.21 -12.59 25.06
N ALA A 128 -23.20 -12.50 24.17
CA ALA A 128 -23.01 -11.90 22.85
C ALA A 128 -22.65 -10.41 22.99
N GLY A 129 -21.46 -10.05 22.50
CA GLY A 129 -20.92 -8.69 22.55
C GLY A 129 -20.01 -8.43 23.76
N PHE A 130 -19.83 -9.41 24.64
CA PHE A 130 -18.86 -9.32 25.74
C PHE A 130 -17.45 -9.66 25.28
N GLY A 131 -16.46 -8.99 25.88
CA GLY A 131 -15.04 -9.22 25.67
C GLY A 131 -14.45 -8.33 24.57
N THR A 132 -13.13 -8.39 24.42
CA THR A 132 -12.40 -7.50 23.52
C THR A 132 -12.58 -7.86 22.04
N LEU A 133 -12.65 -9.14 21.70
CA LEU A 133 -12.69 -9.58 20.31
C LEU A 133 -13.83 -8.98 19.47
N PRO A 134 -15.11 -9.04 19.88
CA PRO A 134 -16.20 -8.50 19.06
C PRO A 134 -16.17 -6.98 18.94
N ASN A 135 -15.69 -6.29 19.97
CA ASN A 135 -15.68 -4.83 20.04
C ASN A 135 -14.42 -4.23 19.38
N GLU A 136 -13.25 -4.83 19.58
CA GLU A 136 -11.97 -4.41 19.00
C GLU A 136 -11.74 -4.96 17.58
N ARG A 137 -12.66 -5.75 17.02
CA ARG A 137 -12.54 -6.39 15.68
C ARG A 137 -11.98 -5.44 14.63
N PHE A 138 -12.55 -4.25 14.49
CA PHE A 138 -12.12 -3.30 13.46
C PHE A 138 -10.70 -2.80 13.70
N MET A 139 -10.28 -2.63 14.96
CA MET A 139 -8.90 -2.29 15.29
C MET A 139 -7.94 -3.44 15.00
N LEU A 140 -8.33 -4.68 15.35
CA LEU A 140 -7.51 -5.87 15.05
C LEU A 140 -7.32 -6.07 13.54
N VAL A 141 -8.41 -5.89 12.77
CA VAL A 141 -8.35 -5.92 11.31
C VAL A 141 -7.54 -4.75 10.76
N ALA A 142 -7.68 -3.54 11.31
CA ALA A 142 -6.88 -2.38 10.89
C ALA A 142 -5.38 -2.57 11.17
N ASN A 143 -5.00 -3.13 12.32
CA ASN A 143 -3.61 -3.46 12.65
C ASN A 143 -3.04 -4.51 11.69
N THR A 144 -3.84 -5.53 11.35
CA THR A 144 -3.43 -6.54 10.37
C THR A 144 -3.34 -5.94 8.96
N ASN A 145 -4.25 -5.05 8.59
CA ASN A 145 -4.22 -4.32 7.32
C ASN A 145 -3.00 -3.39 7.22
N GLN A 146 -2.56 -2.80 8.34
CA GLN A 146 -1.31 -2.04 8.40
C GLN A 146 -0.10 -2.94 8.08
N SER A 147 -0.04 -4.13 8.67
CA SER A 147 0.98 -5.14 8.35
C SER A 147 0.92 -5.54 6.86
N THR A 148 -0.27 -5.80 6.32
CA THR A 148 -0.46 -6.06 4.88
C THR A 148 0.04 -4.89 4.02
N ALA A 149 -0.28 -3.64 4.36
CA ALA A 149 0.18 -2.47 3.63
C ALA A 149 1.72 -2.34 3.65
N GLN A 150 2.36 -2.68 4.76
CA GLN A 150 3.83 -2.71 4.86
C GLN A 150 4.45 -3.78 3.94
N GLU A 151 3.84 -4.98 3.85
CA GLU A 151 4.32 -6.04 2.96
C GLU A 151 4.10 -5.70 1.48
N VAL A 152 2.98 -5.05 1.13
CA VAL A 152 2.75 -4.52 -0.23
C VAL A 152 3.76 -3.42 -0.57
N PHE A 153 4.06 -2.52 0.38
CA PHE A 153 5.10 -1.51 0.17
C PHE A 153 6.48 -2.16 -0.01
N ARG A 154 6.81 -3.22 0.74
CA ARG A 154 8.04 -4.00 0.55
C ARG A 154 8.12 -4.62 -0.85
N GLN A 155 7.03 -5.17 -1.39
CA GLN A 155 6.98 -5.67 -2.77
C GLN A 155 7.30 -4.56 -3.79
N GLN A 156 6.75 -3.37 -3.60
CA GLN A 156 7.02 -2.23 -4.47
C GLN A 156 8.49 -1.81 -4.43
N VAL A 157 9.11 -1.78 -3.24
CA VAL A 157 10.54 -1.49 -3.09
C VAL A 157 11.39 -2.55 -3.79
N ILE A 158 11.07 -3.83 -3.60
CA ILE A 158 11.73 -4.94 -4.31
C ILE A 158 11.65 -4.74 -5.82
N ALA A 159 10.46 -4.46 -6.36
CA ALA A 159 10.26 -4.26 -7.79
C ALA A 159 11.08 -3.07 -8.33
N SER A 160 11.15 -1.96 -7.59
CA SER A 160 11.97 -0.80 -7.96
C SER A 160 13.47 -1.12 -7.96
N VAL A 161 13.96 -1.88 -6.99
CA VAL A 161 15.37 -2.30 -6.92
C VAL A 161 15.71 -3.23 -8.08
N VAL A 162 14.87 -4.22 -8.37
CA VAL A 162 15.04 -5.12 -9.53
C VAL A 162 15.09 -4.33 -10.84
N GLN A 163 14.19 -3.36 -11.02
CA GLN A 163 14.17 -2.53 -12.22
C GLN A 163 15.45 -1.70 -12.34
N LEU A 164 15.95 -1.16 -11.23
CA LEU A 164 17.19 -0.38 -11.21
C LEU A 164 18.41 -1.24 -11.52
N GLU A 165 18.54 -2.42 -10.90
CA GLU A 165 19.64 -3.36 -11.16
C GLU A 165 19.63 -3.84 -12.61
N ALA A 166 18.46 -4.18 -13.16
CA ALA A 166 18.33 -4.56 -14.56
C ALA A 166 18.80 -3.43 -15.49
N ALA A 167 18.37 -2.18 -15.22
CA ALA A 167 18.77 -1.02 -16.00
C ALA A 167 20.28 -0.70 -15.90
N TYR A 168 20.90 -0.98 -14.76
CA TYR A 168 22.35 -0.88 -14.57
C TYR A 168 23.12 -1.91 -15.41
N TRP A 169 22.70 -3.17 -15.39
CA TRP A 169 23.32 -4.21 -16.22
C TRP A 169 23.14 -3.97 -17.72
N ASP A 170 21.96 -3.49 -18.13
CA ASP A 170 21.73 -3.00 -19.50
C ASP A 170 22.73 -1.92 -19.90
N LEU A 171 22.97 -0.94 -19.02
CA LEU A 171 23.93 0.14 -19.30
C LEU A 171 25.35 -0.41 -19.46
N ALA A 172 25.78 -1.32 -18.58
CA ALA A 172 27.07 -1.99 -18.66
C ALA A 172 27.24 -2.73 -20.00
N ALA A 173 26.20 -3.44 -20.44
CA ALA A 173 26.16 -4.12 -21.73
C ALA A 173 26.24 -3.15 -22.91
N PHE A 174 25.51 -2.02 -22.89
CA PHE A 174 25.58 -1.01 -23.94
C PHE A 174 26.95 -0.33 -24.01
N GLN A 175 27.63 -0.11 -22.88
CA GLN A 175 29.00 0.42 -22.88
C GLN A 175 29.98 -0.55 -23.55
N LEU A 176 29.85 -1.87 -23.28
CA LEU A 176 30.66 -2.89 -23.95
C LEU A 176 30.34 -2.98 -25.45
N ASN A 177 29.07 -2.87 -25.83
CA ASN A 177 28.63 -2.82 -27.23
C ASN A 177 29.24 -1.65 -28.00
N VAL A 178 29.39 -0.48 -27.38
CA VAL A 178 30.10 0.66 -27.96
C VAL A 178 31.59 0.35 -28.13
N LYS A 179 32.24 -0.27 -27.13
CA LYS A 179 33.65 -0.69 -27.24
C LYS A 179 33.86 -1.70 -28.38
N VAL A 180 32.95 -2.67 -28.54
CA VAL A 180 32.96 -3.63 -29.66
C VAL A 180 32.79 -2.92 -31.00
N ALA A 181 31.84 -1.98 -31.11
CA ALA A 181 31.64 -1.19 -32.33
C ALA A 181 32.87 -0.33 -32.69
N GLN A 182 33.51 0.28 -31.70
CA GLN A 182 34.74 1.07 -31.88
C GLN A 182 35.90 0.19 -32.37
N GLN A 183 36.07 -1.00 -31.79
CA GLN A 183 37.08 -1.97 -32.23
C GLN A 183 36.81 -2.43 -33.67
N SER A 184 35.55 -2.74 -34.02
CA SER A 184 35.14 -3.10 -35.39
C SER A 184 35.46 -2.00 -36.41
N LEU A 185 35.17 -0.74 -36.07
CA LEU A 185 35.51 0.40 -36.92
C LEU A 185 37.03 0.56 -37.06
N GLY A 186 37.78 0.37 -35.97
CA GLY A 186 39.25 0.38 -35.98
C GLY A 186 39.82 -0.66 -36.96
N VAL A 187 39.36 -1.91 -36.86
CA VAL A 187 39.76 -3.01 -37.77
C VAL A 187 39.37 -2.70 -39.21
N SER A 188 38.17 -2.16 -39.45
CA SER A 188 37.69 -1.83 -40.80
C SER A 188 38.51 -0.71 -41.44
N ARG A 189 38.89 0.32 -40.66
CA ARG A 189 39.78 1.40 -41.12
C ARG A 189 41.18 0.89 -41.43
N GLU A 190 41.73 0.02 -40.59
CA GLU A 190 43.03 -0.60 -40.84
C GLU A 190 43.02 -1.39 -42.15
N LEU A 191 41.98 -2.19 -42.40
CA LEU A 191 41.82 -2.94 -43.64
C LEU A 191 41.70 -2.04 -44.88
N TYR A 192 40.97 -0.93 -44.77
CA TYR A 192 40.87 0.06 -45.85
C TYR A 192 42.23 0.68 -46.17
N GLU A 193 42.99 1.11 -45.16
CA GLU A 193 44.33 1.68 -45.34
C GLU A 193 45.32 0.68 -45.95
N GLN A 194 45.26 -0.59 -45.53
CA GLN A 194 46.07 -1.65 -46.13
C GLN A 194 45.69 -1.89 -47.61
N THR A 195 44.39 -1.97 -47.91
CA THR A 195 43.87 -2.18 -49.25
C THR A 195 44.24 -1.02 -50.19
N LYS A 196 44.18 0.22 -49.70
CA LYS A 196 44.57 1.42 -50.44
C LYS A 196 46.05 1.39 -50.84
N LYS A 197 46.94 1.07 -49.90
CA LYS A 197 48.39 0.92 -50.19
C LYS A 197 48.66 -0.17 -51.22
N GLN A 198 47.98 -1.31 -51.10
CA GLN A 198 48.13 -2.42 -52.04
C GLN A 198 47.58 -2.09 -53.44
N LEU A 199 46.52 -1.28 -53.56
CA LEU A 199 46.04 -0.75 -54.83
C LEU A 199 47.07 0.20 -55.48
N GLU A 200 47.70 1.08 -54.69
CA GLU A 200 48.75 2.01 -55.18
C GLU A 200 49.98 1.25 -55.72
N VAL A 201 50.31 0.10 -55.14
CA VAL A 201 51.39 -0.79 -55.59
C VAL A 201 50.92 -1.74 -56.72
N GLY A 202 49.63 -1.74 -57.04
CA GLY A 202 49.04 -2.52 -58.15
C GLY A 202 48.73 -3.99 -57.82
N THR A 203 48.73 -4.39 -56.55
CA THR A 203 48.52 -5.78 -56.12
C THR A 203 47.07 -6.12 -55.78
N LEU A 204 46.18 -5.12 -55.64
CA LEU A 204 44.74 -5.30 -55.38
C LEU A 204 43.87 -4.56 -56.40
N SER A 205 42.61 -4.99 -56.53
CA SER A 205 41.65 -4.39 -57.46
C SER A 205 40.88 -3.22 -56.82
N ARG A 206 40.38 -2.29 -57.66
CA ARG A 206 39.52 -1.18 -57.21
C ARG A 206 38.22 -1.68 -56.54
N ILE A 207 37.72 -2.84 -56.94
CA ILE A 207 36.51 -3.43 -56.33
C ILE A 207 36.75 -3.82 -54.85
N ASP A 208 37.96 -4.28 -54.52
CA ASP A 208 38.32 -4.64 -53.14
C ASP A 208 38.40 -3.40 -52.25
N MET A 209 38.91 -2.29 -52.80
CA MET A 209 38.90 -0.98 -52.12
C MET A 209 37.47 -0.50 -51.82
N VAL A 210 36.57 -0.57 -52.81
CA VAL A 210 35.16 -0.19 -52.62
C VAL A 210 34.47 -1.07 -51.58
N THR A 211 34.82 -2.36 -51.52
CA THR A 211 34.31 -3.28 -50.50
C THR A 211 34.79 -2.91 -49.11
N ALA A 212 36.08 -2.58 -48.95
CA ALA A 212 36.64 -2.12 -47.68
C ALA A 212 36.04 -0.75 -47.25
N GLU A 213 35.86 0.17 -48.18
CA GLU A 213 35.20 1.47 -47.94
C GLU A 213 33.75 1.31 -47.48
N SER A 214 32.98 0.43 -48.14
CA SER A 214 31.62 0.07 -47.74
C SER A 214 31.57 -0.49 -46.32
N GLN A 215 32.56 -1.32 -45.93
CA GLN A 215 32.65 -1.87 -44.58
C GLN A 215 32.97 -0.81 -43.51
N VAL A 216 33.81 0.18 -43.83
CA VAL A 216 34.05 1.33 -42.94
C VAL A 216 32.74 2.10 -42.72
N ALA A 217 32.02 2.45 -43.79
CA ALA A 217 30.73 3.15 -43.68
C ALA A 217 29.69 2.35 -42.88
N ALA A 218 29.63 1.03 -43.07
CA ALA A 218 28.76 0.16 -42.27
C ALA A 218 29.14 0.17 -40.78
N SER A 219 30.44 0.09 -40.47
CA SER A 219 30.94 0.10 -39.08
C SER A 219 30.74 1.45 -38.39
N GLU A 220 30.83 2.56 -39.14
CA GLU A 220 30.50 3.90 -38.63
C GLU A 220 29.02 4.03 -38.29
N ARG A 221 28.13 3.52 -39.15
CA ARG A 221 26.69 3.44 -38.86
C ARG A 221 26.43 2.61 -37.60
N ASP A 222 27.05 1.44 -37.48
CA ASP A 222 26.84 0.55 -36.33
C ASP A 222 27.35 1.17 -35.02
N LEU A 223 28.46 1.92 -35.07
CA LEU A 223 28.93 2.71 -33.93
C LEU A 223 27.93 3.80 -33.52
N ILE A 224 27.36 4.53 -34.48
CA ILE A 224 26.34 5.56 -34.20
C ILE A 224 25.12 4.93 -33.52
N VAL A 225 24.66 3.76 -34.00
CA VAL A 225 23.54 3.03 -33.37
C VAL A 225 23.89 2.59 -31.96
N ALA A 226 25.08 2.02 -31.74
CA ALA A 226 25.52 1.60 -30.40
C ALA A 226 25.60 2.79 -29.42
N GLN A 227 26.13 3.93 -29.86
CA GLN A 227 26.19 5.16 -29.08
C GLN A 227 24.80 5.72 -28.75
N THR A 228 23.87 5.67 -29.72
CA THR A 228 22.49 6.11 -29.52
C THR A 228 21.79 5.25 -28.48
N ASN A 229 21.96 3.93 -28.53
CA ASN A 229 21.37 3.01 -27.56
C ASN A 229 21.94 3.23 -26.15
N LEU A 230 23.26 3.46 -26.04
CA LEU A 230 23.90 3.80 -24.77
C LEU A 230 23.31 5.08 -24.17
N GLN A 231 23.17 6.13 -24.98
CA GLN A 231 22.60 7.41 -24.53
C GLN A 231 21.13 7.28 -24.09
N GLN A 232 20.32 6.48 -24.80
CA GLN A 232 18.94 6.20 -24.43
C GLN A 232 18.86 5.45 -23.08
N GLN A 233 19.72 4.44 -22.90
CA GLN A 233 19.76 3.68 -21.65
C GLN A 233 20.24 4.54 -20.48
N GLU A 234 21.24 5.38 -20.69
CA GLU A 234 21.75 6.31 -19.68
C GLU A 234 20.65 7.30 -19.24
N THR A 235 19.89 7.83 -20.19
CA THR A 235 18.75 8.71 -19.90
C THR A 235 17.68 7.97 -19.08
N SER A 236 17.40 6.71 -19.42
CA SER A 236 16.44 5.87 -18.70
C SER A 236 16.90 5.59 -17.26
N LEU A 237 18.18 5.31 -17.06
CA LEU A 237 18.76 5.10 -15.73
C LEU A 237 18.75 6.38 -14.88
N LYS A 238 19.11 7.53 -15.48
CA LYS A 238 19.03 8.85 -14.81
C LYS A 238 17.62 9.15 -14.31
N GLN A 239 16.60 8.82 -15.10
CA GLN A 239 15.21 8.96 -14.70
C GLN A 239 14.82 8.04 -13.52
N LEU A 240 15.39 6.84 -13.43
CA LEU A 240 15.12 5.91 -12.33
C LEU A 240 15.77 6.33 -11.00
N ILE A 241 16.98 6.88 -11.04
CA ILE A 241 17.72 7.29 -9.83
C ILE A 241 17.35 8.69 -9.35
N SER A 242 16.77 9.52 -10.20
CA SER A 242 16.43 10.89 -9.84
C SER A 242 14.96 11.07 -9.48
N LYS A 243 14.71 11.69 -8.33
CA LYS A 243 13.35 12.10 -7.91
C LYS A 243 12.89 13.41 -8.58
N ARG A 244 13.80 14.22 -9.12
CA ARG A 244 13.55 15.54 -9.70
C ARG A 244 14.46 15.76 -10.92
N GLY A 245 14.06 16.58 -11.89
CA GLY A 245 14.99 16.97 -12.96
C GLY A 245 16.18 17.73 -12.36
N ASP A 246 17.38 17.17 -12.47
CA ASP A 246 18.63 17.81 -12.06
C ASP A 246 19.49 18.06 -13.30
N PRO A 247 19.62 19.33 -13.74
CA PRO A 247 20.43 19.68 -14.90
C PRO A 247 21.90 19.24 -14.78
N ALA A 248 22.44 19.08 -13.56
CA ALA A 248 23.79 18.59 -13.35
C ALA A 248 23.89 17.09 -13.65
N LEU A 249 22.90 16.30 -13.21
CA LEU A 249 22.83 14.86 -13.50
C LEU A 249 22.54 14.59 -14.98
N ASP A 250 21.70 15.40 -15.61
CA ASP A 250 21.38 15.26 -17.04
C ASP A 250 22.64 15.39 -17.91
N ASN A 251 23.52 16.33 -17.56
CA ASN A 251 24.79 16.56 -18.26
C ASN A 251 25.93 15.62 -17.84
N ALA A 252 25.81 14.91 -16.72
CA ALA A 252 26.84 13.99 -16.24
C ALA A 252 26.85 12.69 -17.05
N THR A 253 28.02 12.16 -17.40
CA THR A 253 28.13 10.83 -18.00
C THR A 253 28.22 9.76 -16.91
N ILE A 254 27.39 8.72 -16.99
CA ILE A 254 27.45 7.58 -16.07
C ILE A 254 28.47 6.56 -16.59
N GLU A 255 29.56 6.38 -15.85
CA GLU A 255 30.55 5.32 -16.08
C GLU A 255 30.27 4.16 -15.11
N VAL A 256 30.15 2.94 -15.65
CA VAL A 256 29.90 1.74 -14.83
C VAL A 256 31.22 1.32 -14.18
N THR A 257 31.20 1.09 -12.87
CA THR A 257 32.39 0.68 -12.10
C THR A 257 32.63 -0.82 -12.12
N ASP A 258 31.55 -1.61 -12.18
CA ASP A 258 31.62 -3.06 -12.10
C ASP A 258 31.62 -3.72 -13.49
N PRO A 259 32.50 -4.70 -13.74
CA PRO A 259 32.39 -5.53 -14.93
C PRO A 259 31.12 -6.40 -14.87
N LEU A 260 30.64 -6.86 -16.03
CA LEU A 260 29.60 -7.87 -16.07
C LEU A 260 30.03 -9.12 -15.25
N PRO A 261 29.13 -9.70 -14.45
CA PRO A 261 29.48 -10.77 -13.53
C PRO A 261 29.92 -12.02 -14.29
N GLU A 262 31.05 -12.58 -13.87
CA GLU A 262 31.52 -13.85 -14.42
C GLU A 262 30.81 -15.04 -13.76
N PRO A 263 30.44 -16.09 -14.51
CA PRO A 263 29.74 -17.22 -13.91
C PRO A 263 30.57 -18.00 -12.90
N GLN A 264 30.14 -18.03 -11.64
CA GLN A 264 30.78 -18.82 -10.58
C GLN A 264 29.94 -20.06 -10.22
N GLU A 265 30.51 -21.01 -9.47
CA GLU A 265 29.74 -22.12 -8.89
C GLU A 265 28.94 -21.69 -7.65
N ALA A 266 29.43 -20.69 -6.91
CA ALA A 266 28.78 -20.17 -5.71
C ALA A 266 27.42 -19.51 -5.99
N ASP A 267 27.21 -19.03 -7.21
CA ASP A 267 25.99 -18.34 -7.65
C ASP A 267 24.77 -19.25 -7.76
N LEU A 268 24.96 -20.58 -7.69
CA LEU A 268 23.88 -21.56 -7.78
C LEU A 268 23.54 -22.11 -6.39
N PRO A 269 22.59 -21.51 -5.65
CA PRO A 269 22.18 -22.03 -4.36
C PRO A 269 21.50 -23.40 -4.53
N ARG A 270 21.60 -24.23 -3.48
CA ARG A 270 20.84 -25.49 -3.40
C ARG A 270 19.35 -25.18 -3.39
N LEU A 271 18.58 -25.95 -4.16
CA LEU A 271 17.16 -25.69 -4.38
C LEU A 271 16.39 -25.68 -3.05
N GLU A 272 16.70 -26.62 -2.15
CA GLU A 272 16.04 -26.74 -0.85
C GLU A 272 16.25 -25.50 0.02
N ILE A 273 17.49 -24.97 0.03
CA ILE A 273 17.83 -23.76 0.78
C ILE A 273 17.12 -22.56 0.18
N ALA A 274 17.14 -22.41 -1.15
CA ALA A 274 16.48 -21.31 -1.85
C ALA A 274 14.96 -21.30 -1.61
N LEU A 275 14.29 -22.46 -1.69
CA LEU A 275 12.86 -22.59 -1.40
C LEU A 275 12.55 -22.24 0.06
N SER A 276 13.34 -22.75 1.00
CA SER A 276 13.13 -22.45 2.43
C SER A 276 13.34 -20.96 2.77
N THR A 277 14.22 -20.29 2.04
CA THR A 277 14.47 -18.85 2.18
C THR A 277 13.31 -18.06 1.59
N ALA A 278 12.86 -18.43 0.39
CA ALA A 278 11.71 -17.82 -0.26
C ALA A 278 10.45 -17.91 0.61
N GLU A 279 10.20 -19.04 1.27
CA GLU A 279 9.04 -19.19 2.16
C GLU A 279 9.06 -18.23 3.37
N LYS A 280 10.23 -17.80 3.82
CA LYS A 280 10.38 -16.92 4.99
C LYS A 280 10.43 -15.43 4.62
N SER A 281 11.08 -15.12 3.50
CA SER A 281 11.39 -13.75 3.11
C SER A 281 10.41 -13.16 2.11
N ARG A 282 9.62 -13.98 1.39
CA ARG A 282 8.66 -13.47 0.41
C ARG A 282 7.49 -12.73 1.06
N PRO A 283 7.24 -11.46 0.69
CA PRO A 283 6.15 -10.66 1.24
C PRO A 283 4.76 -11.16 0.86
N GLU A 284 4.59 -11.78 -0.32
CA GLU A 284 3.28 -12.28 -0.80
C GLU A 284 2.71 -13.38 0.11
N LEU A 285 3.58 -14.20 0.73
CA LEU A 285 3.14 -15.21 1.70
C LEU A 285 2.69 -14.59 3.02
N ARG A 286 3.36 -13.53 3.46
CA ARG A 286 2.98 -12.79 4.67
C ARG A 286 1.65 -12.07 4.47
N GLU A 287 1.41 -11.51 3.29
CA GLU A 287 0.11 -10.95 2.90
C GLU A 287 -1.00 -12.01 2.97
N ALA A 288 -0.77 -13.20 2.38
CA ALA A 288 -1.74 -14.29 2.45
C ALA A 288 -2.02 -14.75 3.90
N GLN A 289 -0.99 -14.79 4.75
CA GLN A 289 -1.12 -15.10 6.18
C GLN A 289 -1.93 -14.02 6.93
N ASN A 290 -1.69 -12.74 6.66
CA ASN A 290 -2.43 -11.63 7.24
C ASN A 290 -3.91 -11.68 6.84
N ASN A 291 -4.20 -11.99 5.57
CA ASN A 291 -5.58 -12.15 5.09
C ASN A 291 -6.30 -13.32 5.81
N LEU A 292 -5.61 -14.44 6.05
CA LEU A 292 -6.14 -15.53 6.88
C LEU A 292 -6.35 -15.11 8.34
N ALA A 293 -5.45 -14.33 8.93
CA ALA A 293 -5.60 -13.81 10.28
C ALA A 293 -6.84 -12.90 10.40
N ASN A 294 -7.07 -12.02 9.41
CA ASN A 294 -8.28 -11.22 9.30
C ASN A 294 -9.54 -12.08 9.21
N GLN A 295 -9.52 -13.15 8.41
CA GLN A 295 -10.66 -14.04 8.29
C GLN A 295 -10.95 -14.80 9.59
N ASN A 296 -9.90 -15.22 10.32
CA ASN A 296 -10.04 -15.85 11.62
C ASN A 296 -10.72 -14.93 12.66
N ILE A 297 -10.43 -13.62 12.62
CA ILE A 297 -11.15 -12.62 13.42
C ILE A 297 -12.63 -12.60 13.04
N GLY A 298 -12.94 -12.64 11.73
CA GLY A 298 -14.32 -12.72 11.22
C GLY A 298 -15.09 -13.97 11.67
N ILE A 299 -14.44 -15.14 11.66
CA ILE A 299 -15.03 -16.39 12.14
C ILE A 299 -15.34 -16.31 13.64
N ARG A 300 -14.40 -15.83 14.45
CA ARG A 300 -14.64 -15.69 15.91
C ARG A 300 -15.75 -14.69 16.20
N PHE A 301 -15.89 -13.62 15.41
CA PHE A 301 -16.98 -12.66 15.52
C PHE A 301 -18.34 -13.31 15.19
N THR A 302 -18.44 -14.05 14.08
CA THR A 302 -19.69 -14.75 13.71
C THR A 302 -20.06 -15.82 14.75
N GLN A 303 -19.08 -16.53 15.32
CA GLN A 303 -19.29 -17.45 16.44
C GLN A 303 -19.84 -16.75 17.69
N ASN A 304 -19.33 -15.56 18.01
CA ASN A 304 -19.83 -14.77 19.13
C ASN A 304 -21.28 -14.31 18.92
N ASN A 305 -21.66 -13.94 17.69
CA ASN A 305 -23.03 -13.54 17.36
C ASN A 305 -24.04 -14.70 17.37
N MET A 306 -23.59 -15.95 17.42
CA MET A 306 -24.46 -17.11 17.62
C MET A 306 -24.85 -17.30 19.10
N LYS A 307 -24.15 -16.65 20.05
CA LYS A 307 -24.49 -16.73 21.47
C LYS A 307 -25.78 -15.93 21.75
N PRO A 308 -26.54 -16.28 22.80
CA PRO A 308 -27.63 -15.44 23.30
C PRO A 308 -27.13 -14.04 23.68
N ASN A 309 -27.95 -13.02 23.44
CA ASN A 309 -27.70 -11.68 23.96
C ASN A 309 -28.18 -11.64 25.41
N VAL A 310 -27.23 -11.47 26.32
CA VAL A 310 -27.50 -11.30 27.75
C VAL A 310 -26.79 -10.03 28.17
N SER A 311 -27.52 -9.08 28.74
CA SER A 311 -26.95 -7.82 29.22
C SER A 311 -27.48 -7.47 30.59
N LEU A 312 -26.58 -6.92 31.42
CA LEU A 312 -26.90 -6.26 32.68
C LEU A 312 -26.99 -4.77 32.41
N PHE A 313 -28.12 -4.16 32.74
CA PHE A 313 -28.29 -2.72 32.62
C PHE A 313 -28.61 -2.10 33.98
N GLY A 314 -28.19 -0.86 34.12
CA GLY A 314 -28.53 0.03 35.23
C GLY A 314 -28.83 1.42 34.69
N LEU A 315 -29.88 2.03 35.21
CA LEU A 315 -30.26 3.40 34.94
C LEU A 315 -30.57 4.07 36.27
N TYR A 316 -29.90 5.18 36.52
CA TYR A 316 -30.26 6.11 37.57
C TYR A 316 -30.64 7.42 36.90
N ALA A 317 -31.88 7.86 37.07
CA ALA A 317 -32.33 9.14 36.57
C ALA A 317 -32.97 9.95 37.69
N SER A 318 -32.95 11.27 37.56
CA SER A 318 -33.72 12.14 38.42
C SER A 318 -34.31 13.27 37.62
N SER A 319 -35.61 13.48 37.82
CA SER A 319 -36.35 14.54 37.18
C SER A 319 -36.56 15.71 38.14
N GLY A 320 -36.53 16.92 37.61
CA GLY A 320 -36.95 18.14 38.29
C GLY A 320 -38.13 18.77 37.57
N LEU A 321 -39.05 19.37 38.33
CA LEU A 321 -40.14 20.17 37.81
C LEU A 321 -40.26 21.45 38.63
N ALA A 322 -40.07 22.58 37.97
CA ALA A 322 -40.26 23.89 38.58
C ALA A 322 -41.06 24.81 37.67
N GLY A 323 -41.78 25.74 38.28
CA GLY A 323 -42.54 26.78 37.61
C GLY A 323 -42.51 28.07 38.42
N ASN A 324 -42.89 29.18 37.77
CA ASN A 324 -42.80 30.51 38.38
C ASN A 324 -44.14 31.02 38.96
N THR A 325 -45.28 30.46 38.55
CA THR A 325 -46.62 30.87 39.01
C THR A 325 -47.50 29.65 39.27
N VAL A 326 -48.18 29.62 40.42
CA VAL A 326 -49.17 28.59 40.79
C VAL A 326 -50.56 29.11 40.39
N LEU A 327 -51.29 28.39 39.53
CA LEU A 327 -52.67 28.77 39.20
C LEU A 327 -53.75 28.06 40.05
N THR A 328 -53.42 27.07 40.90
CA THR A 328 -54.41 26.38 41.74
C THR A 328 -53.90 26.02 43.15
N THR A 329 -54.77 26.15 44.17
CA THR A 329 -54.45 26.06 45.61
C THR A 329 -54.77 24.68 46.21
N ALA A 330 -54.42 23.59 45.53
CA ALA A 330 -54.64 22.24 46.06
C ALA A 330 -53.30 21.48 46.14
N ASN A 331 -52.72 21.47 47.34
CA ASN A 331 -51.52 20.73 47.77
C ASN A 331 -50.26 20.98 46.93
N PRO A 332 -49.45 22.00 47.28
CA PRO A 332 -48.22 22.26 46.56
C PRO A 332 -47.09 21.33 47.05
N VAL A 333 -46.73 20.32 46.25
CA VAL A 333 -45.34 19.83 46.26
C VAL A 333 -44.54 20.77 45.36
N ILE A 334 -44.19 21.98 45.83
CA ILE A 334 -43.68 23.06 44.95
C ILE A 334 -42.42 23.72 45.51
N THR A 335 -41.38 23.78 44.66
CA THR A 335 -40.22 24.66 44.81
C THR A 335 -40.30 25.73 43.72
N THR A 336 -40.57 26.99 44.11
CA THR A 336 -40.52 28.13 43.18
C THR A 336 -39.06 28.44 42.85
N GLY A 337 -38.64 28.27 41.59
CA GLY A 337 -37.22 28.46 41.25
C GLY A 337 -36.83 28.44 39.77
N GLY A 338 -37.80 28.35 38.83
CA GLY A 338 -37.52 28.28 37.39
C GLY A 338 -36.50 27.20 37.03
N VAL A 339 -35.60 27.48 36.08
CA VAL A 339 -34.57 26.54 35.63
C VAL A 339 -33.64 26.11 36.77
N GLY A 340 -33.24 27.03 37.66
CA GLY A 340 -32.41 26.72 38.82
C GLY A 340 -33.09 25.79 39.81
N GLY A 341 -34.39 25.99 40.07
CA GLY A 341 -35.18 25.11 40.95
C GLY A 341 -35.33 23.69 40.40
N SER A 342 -35.60 23.57 39.09
CA SER A 342 -35.68 22.27 38.41
C SER A 342 -34.32 21.55 38.41
N LEU A 343 -33.24 22.28 38.12
CA LEU A 343 -31.86 21.79 38.19
C LEU A 343 -31.50 21.27 39.58
N VAL A 344 -31.77 22.04 40.63
CA VAL A 344 -31.48 21.62 42.02
C VAL A 344 -32.28 20.38 42.41
N GLN A 345 -33.52 20.24 41.94
CA GLN A 345 -34.31 19.04 42.17
C GLN A 345 -33.76 17.82 41.41
N SER A 346 -33.33 18.00 40.16
CA SER A 346 -32.76 16.92 39.34
C SER A 346 -31.37 16.49 39.82
N LEU A 347 -30.51 17.43 40.21
CA LEU A 347 -29.19 17.13 40.80
C LEU A 347 -29.31 16.63 42.25
N GLY A 348 -30.30 17.14 42.98
CA GLY A 348 -30.61 16.77 44.37
C GLY A 348 -31.45 15.50 44.49
N ALA A 349 -31.67 14.76 43.41
CA ALA A 349 -32.38 13.48 43.41
C ALA A 349 -33.80 13.54 44.02
N SER A 350 -34.53 14.65 43.84
CA SER A 350 -35.83 14.87 44.49
C SER A 350 -36.91 13.90 43.98
N TYR A 351 -36.85 13.54 42.70
CA TYR A 351 -37.69 12.51 42.09
C TYR A 351 -36.79 11.50 41.37
N PRO A 352 -36.20 10.53 42.10
CA PRO A 352 -35.29 9.57 41.53
C PRO A 352 -36.05 8.41 40.87
N GLU A 353 -35.51 7.95 39.75
CA GLU A 353 -35.87 6.74 39.04
C GLU A 353 -34.64 5.84 39.04
N THR A 354 -34.77 4.65 39.62
CA THR A 354 -33.71 3.65 39.63
C THR A 354 -34.23 2.39 38.97
N ALA A 355 -33.60 1.96 37.90
CA ALA A 355 -33.93 0.73 37.21
C ALA A 355 -32.65 -0.07 37.01
N TYR A 356 -32.66 -1.34 37.39
CA TYR A 356 -31.61 -2.28 37.07
C TYR A 356 -32.26 -3.60 36.67
N GLY A 357 -31.63 -4.32 35.77
CA GLY A 357 -32.21 -5.55 35.27
C GLY A 357 -31.27 -6.34 34.40
N LEU A 358 -31.68 -7.59 34.16
CA LEU A 358 -31.06 -8.46 33.19
C LEU A 358 -31.98 -8.54 31.99
N SER A 359 -31.42 -8.31 30.80
CA SER A 359 -32.10 -8.53 29.53
C SER A 359 -31.56 -9.81 28.90
N PHE A 360 -32.45 -10.72 28.52
CA PHE A 360 -32.13 -11.96 27.81
C PHE A 360 -32.90 -11.99 26.49
N ALA A 361 -32.18 -12.11 25.39
CA ALA A 361 -32.76 -12.27 24.06
C ALA A 361 -31.99 -13.36 23.30
N THR A 362 -32.72 -14.34 22.77
CA THR A 362 -32.14 -15.41 21.95
C THR A 362 -33.04 -15.73 20.76
N THR A 363 -32.43 -16.01 19.61
CA THR A 363 -33.13 -16.47 18.41
C THR A 363 -32.97 -17.99 18.28
N ILE A 364 -34.05 -18.75 18.52
CA ILE A 364 -33.99 -20.22 18.68
C ILE A 364 -33.31 -20.93 17.50
N ARG A 365 -33.61 -20.51 16.26
CA ARG A 365 -33.05 -21.14 15.05
C ARG A 365 -31.86 -20.40 14.43
N ASN A 366 -31.62 -19.14 14.81
CA ASN A 366 -30.62 -18.21 14.29
C ASN A 366 -30.00 -18.52 12.90
N ARG A 367 -30.85 -18.80 11.88
CA ARG A 367 -30.38 -19.34 10.58
C ARG A 367 -29.47 -18.38 9.82
N SER A 368 -29.69 -17.07 9.97
CA SER A 368 -28.82 -16.06 9.37
C SER A 368 -27.42 -16.14 9.94
N ALA A 369 -27.26 -16.11 11.27
CA ALA A 369 -25.93 -16.17 11.89
C ALA A 369 -25.21 -17.50 11.63
N GLN A 370 -25.96 -18.61 11.54
CA GLN A 370 -25.40 -19.90 11.11
C GLN A 370 -24.88 -19.84 9.67
N ALA A 371 -25.67 -19.26 8.74
CA ALA A 371 -25.24 -19.09 7.35
C ALA A 371 -24.01 -18.16 7.25
N ASP A 372 -23.97 -17.08 8.02
CA ASP A 372 -22.84 -16.15 8.08
C ASP A 372 -21.58 -16.84 8.61
N ASN A 373 -21.71 -17.69 9.63
CA ASN A 373 -20.58 -18.46 10.16
C ASN A 373 -20.06 -19.50 9.15
N ILE A 374 -20.95 -20.23 8.48
CA ILE A 374 -20.58 -21.18 7.42
C ILE A 374 -19.90 -20.45 6.27
N ARG A 375 -20.44 -19.30 5.84
CA ARG A 375 -19.83 -18.46 4.82
C ARG A 375 -18.41 -18.04 5.22
N ALA A 376 -18.22 -17.58 6.46
CA ALA A 376 -16.91 -17.18 6.95
C ALA A 376 -15.90 -18.35 6.96
N GLN A 377 -16.33 -19.57 7.26
CA GLN A 377 -15.48 -20.77 7.16
C GLN A 377 -15.15 -21.13 5.70
N LEU A 378 -16.11 -21.01 4.78
CA LEU A 378 -15.86 -21.26 3.36
C LEU A 378 -14.89 -20.22 2.77
N GLU A 379 -15.02 -18.96 3.16
CA GLU A 379 -14.07 -17.89 2.81
C GLU A 379 -12.67 -18.17 3.37
N GLN A 380 -12.55 -18.73 4.58
CA GLN A 380 -11.25 -19.20 5.10
C GLN A 380 -10.67 -20.30 4.23
N ASN A 381 -11.45 -21.33 3.88
CA ASN A 381 -10.97 -22.41 3.00
C ASN A 381 -10.51 -21.87 1.64
N GLN A 382 -11.22 -20.87 1.09
CA GLN A 382 -10.81 -20.20 -0.15
C GLN A 382 -9.47 -19.48 0.00
N LEU A 383 -9.26 -18.78 1.13
CA LEU A 383 -8.00 -18.10 1.43
C LEU A 383 -6.84 -19.08 1.67
N GLU A 384 -7.10 -20.24 2.28
CA GLU A 384 -6.09 -21.30 2.46
C GLU A 384 -5.66 -21.89 1.11
N VAL A 385 -6.61 -22.14 0.21
CA VAL A 385 -6.31 -22.55 -1.18
C VAL A 385 -5.53 -21.46 -1.92
N SER A 386 -5.92 -20.19 -1.74
CA SER A 386 -5.20 -19.05 -2.32
C SER A 386 -3.76 -18.97 -1.81
N GLN A 387 -3.53 -19.14 -0.51
CA GLN A 387 -2.18 -19.19 0.08
C GLN A 387 -1.36 -20.34 -0.51
N GLN A 388 -1.96 -21.52 -0.67
CA GLN A 388 -1.27 -22.65 -1.28
C GLN A 388 -0.91 -22.38 -2.76
N ASN A 389 -1.79 -21.72 -3.51
CA ASN A 389 -1.50 -21.27 -4.88
C ASN A 389 -0.34 -20.28 -4.91
N THR A 390 -0.32 -19.28 -4.02
CA THR A 390 0.81 -18.34 -3.88
C THR A 390 2.11 -19.07 -3.57
N ARG A 391 2.09 -20.05 -2.66
CA ARG A 391 3.26 -20.88 -2.33
C ARG A 391 3.76 -21.67 -3.54
N ASN A 392 2.85 -22.29 -4.29
CA ASN A 392 3.19 -23.03 -5.50
C ASN A 392 3.79 -22.12 -6.58
N GLN A 393 3.26 -20.90 -6.74
CA GLN A 393 3.80 -19.90 -7.66
C GLN A 393 5.21 -19.45 -7.27
N ILE A 394 5.46 -19.19 -5.98
CA ILE A 394 6.80 -18.86 -5.48
C ILE A 394 7.77 -20.02 -5.74
N ASN A 395 7.36 -21.26 -5.44
CA ASN A 395 8.17 -22.44 -5.70
C ASN A 395 8.53 -22.59 -7.19
N LEU A 396 7.58 -22.28 -8.09
CA LEU A 396 7.82 -22.27 -9.52
C LEU A 396 8.80 -21.15 -9.93
N GLN A 397 8.61 -19.94 -9.40
CA GLN A 397 9.49 -18.79 -9.70
C GLN A 397 10.95 -19.06 -9.28
N VAL A 398 11.17 -19.61 -8.07
CA VAL A 398 12.51 -19.98 -7.60
C VAL A 398 13.16 -21.04 -8.49
N ARG A 399 12.39 -22.06 -8.91
CA ARG A 399 12.88 -23.08 -9.84
C ARG A 399 13.23 -22.48 -11.19
N GLN A 400 12.39 -21.59 -11.72
CA GLN A 400 12.62 -20.93 -13.00
C GLN A 400 13.85 -20.01 -12.96
N ALA A 401 14.02 -19.23 -11.89
CA ALA A 401 15.19 -18.38 -11.70
C ALA A 401 16.48 -19.21 -11.63
N ARG A 402 16.46 -20.32 -10.87
CA ARG A 402 17.58 -21.26 -10.80
C ARG A 402 17.90 -21.89 -12.15
N ILE A 403 16.90 -22.28 -12.94
CA ILE A 403 17.09 -22.79 -14.31
C ILE A 403 17.71 -21.69 -15.19
N GLY A 404 17.26 -20.45 -15.05
CA GLY A 404 17.81 -19.28 -15.73
C GLY A 404 19.30 -19.08 -15.46
N ILE A 405 19.76 -19.23 -14.21
CA ILE A 405 21.19 -19.18 -13.85
C ILE A 405 21.97 -20.31 -14.53
N ILE A 406 21.46 -21.55 -14.48
CA ILE A 406 22.13 -22.72 -15.09
C ILE A 406 22.26 -22.51 -16.60
N GLN A 407 21.19 -22.07 -17.26
CA GLN A 407 21.19 -21.77 -18.68
C GLN A 407 22.14 -20.62 -19.02
N GLY A 408 22.05 -19.51 -18.29
CA GLY A 408 22.92 -18.34 -18.50
C GLY A 408 24.39 -18.69 -18.38
N LYS A 409 24.77 -19.47 -17.35
CA LYS A 409 26.15 -19.96 -17.18
C LYS A 409 26.64 -20.75 -18.39
N ALA A 410 25.85 -21.73 -18.85
CA ALA A 410 26.22 -22.54 -20.02
C ALA A 410 26.30 -21.71 -21.32
N GLN A 411 25.41 -20.72 -21.48
CA GLN A 411 25.43 -19.82 -22.63
C GLN A 411 26.66 -18.90 -22.62
N VAL A 412 27.05 -18.33 -21.46
CA VAL A 412 28.24 -17.48 -21.34
C VAL A 412 29.49 -18.29 -21.73
N GLU A 413 29.62 -19.50 -21.19
CA GLU A 413 30.75 -20.39 -21.51
C GLU A 413 30.83 -20.70 -23.02
N SER A 414 29.68 -21.02 -23.62
CA SER A 414 29.59 -21.32 -25.06
C SER A 414 29.88 -20.10 -25.93
N ALA A 415 29.40 -18.92 -25.54
CA ALA A 415 29.62 -17.66 -26.26
C ALA A 415 31.09 -17.21 -26.18
N ARG A 416 31.75 -17.39 -25.03
CA ARG A 416 33.19 -17.12 -24.86
C ARG A 416 34.03 -18.00 -25.79
N GLU A 417 33.69 -19.28 -25.87
CA GLU A 417 34.37 -20.20 -26.78
C GLU A 417 34.11 -19.84 -28.25
N ALA A 418 32.89 -19.43 -28.60
CA ALA A 418 32.55 -18.96 -29.94
C ALA A 418 33.37 -17.72 -30.35
N VAL A 419 33.53 -16.73 -29.45
CA VAL A 419 34.38 -15.55 -29.67
C VAL A 419 35.84 -15.97 -29.87
N ARG A 420 36.35 -16.88 -29.02
CA ARG A 420 37.73 -17.39 -29.13
C ARG A 420 37.99 -18.06 -30.48
N LEU A 421 37.09 -18.93 -30.92
CA LEU A 421 37.19 -19.63 -32.21
C LEU A 421 37.03 -18.68 -33.40
N ALA A 422 36.11 -17.71 -33.33
CA ALA A 422 35.94 -16.69 -34.37
C ALA A 422 37.21 -15.84 -34.52
N GLN A 423 37.83 -15.45 -33.41
CA GLN A 423 39.08 -14.68 -33.41
C GLN A 423 40.23 -15.46 -34.06
N LEU A 424 40.41 -16.74 -33.69
CA LEU A 424 41.41 -17.60 -34.32
C LEU A 424 41.19 -17.76 -35.83
N THR A 425 39.94 -17.82 -36.25
CA THR A 425 39.57 -17.91 -37.67
C THR A 425 39.89 -16.61 -38.41
N LEU A 426 39.60 -15.45 -37.80
CA LEU A 426 39.97 -14.15 -38.35
C LEU A 426 41.49 -14.01 -38.49
N ASP A 427 42.25 -14.38 -37.46
CA ASP A 427 43.71 -14.30 -37.48
C ASP A 427 44.32 -15.22 -38.55
N ALA A 428 43.75 -16.41 -38.74
CA ALA A 428 44.15 -17.32 -39.81
C ALA A 428 43.82 -16.75 -41.20
N GLU A 429 42.67 -16.10 -41.35
CA GLU A 429 42.25 -15.50 -42.62
C GLU A 429 43.10 -14.29 -43.00
N LYS A 430 43.48 -13.46 -42.02
CA LYS A 430 44.44 -12.36 -42.20
C LYS A 430 45.79 -12.87 -42.72
N LYS A 431 46.34 -13.92 -42.09
CA LYS A 431 47.60 -14.55 -42.54
C LYS A 431 47.51 -15.12 -43.96
N LYS A 432 46.35 -15.67 -44.35
CA LYS A 432 46.14 -16.14 -45.74
C LYS A 432 46.07 -14.99 -46.73
N LEU A 433 45.43 -13.87 -46.37
CA LEU A 433 45.41 -12.67 -47.21
C LEU A 433 46.82 -12.13 -47.44
N ASP A 434 47.64 -12.05 -46.39
CA ASP A 434 49.04 -11.61 -46.49
C ASP A 434 49.89 -12.52 -47.41
N ALA A 435 49.55 -13.81 -47.47
CA ALA A 435 50.17 -14.79 -48.36
C ALA A 435 49.57 -14.82 -49.78
N GLY A 436 48.56 -13.99 -50.08
CA GLY A 436 47.86 -13.98 -51.38
C GLY A 436 46.92 -15.17 -51.61
N LEU A 437 46.56 -15.92 -50.55
CA LEU A 437 45.71 -17.12 -50.59
C LEU A 437 44.26 -16.85 -50.19
N SER A 438 43.90 -15.59 -49.90
CA SER A 438 42.53 -15.18 -49.60
C SER A 438 42.20 -13.80 -50.19
N THR A 439 40.96 -13.35 -50.02
CA THR A 439 40.43 -12.09 -50.52
C THR A 439 40.06 -11.16 -49.37
N SER A 440 40.09 -9.85 -49.60
CA SER A 440 39.64 -8.85 -48.62
C SER A 440 38.20 -9.09 -48.18
N TYR A 441 37.35 -9.59 -49.08
CA TYR A 441 35.97 -10.00 -48.76
C TYR A 441 35.91 -11.06 -47.65
N ASN A 442 36.78 -12.08 -47.68
CA ASN A 442 36.78 -13.13 -46.65
C ASN A 442 37.22 -12.57 -45.29
N VAL A 443 38.20 -11.65 -45.25
CA VAL A 443 38.62 -11.00 -44.01
C VAL A 443 37.51 -10.10 -43.44
N VAL A 444 36.79 -9.35 -44.28
CA VAL A 444 35.61 -8.59 -43.87
C VAL A 444 34.54 -9.53 -43.29
N LEU A 445 34.25 -10.64 -43.97
CA LEU A 445 33.29 -11.64 -43.51
C LEU A 445 33.67 -12.18 -42.12
N ARG A 446 34.94 -12.58 -41.92
CA ARG A 446 35.41 -13.09 -40.62
C ARG A 446 35.43 -12.02 -39.54
N THR A 447 35.70 -10.76 -39.89
CA THR A 447 35.61 -9.63 -38.96
C THR A 447 34.16 -9.46 -38.48
N ARG A 448 33.19 -9.52 -39.40
CA ARG A 448 31.76 -9.48 -39.05
C ARG A 448 31.36 -10.66 -38.17
N ASP A 449 31.89 -11.86 -38.41
CA ASP A 449 31.62 -13.05 -37.60
C ASP A 449 32.13 -12.85 -36.15
N VAL A 450 33.34 -12.31 -35.96
CA VAL A 450 33.89 -11.96 -34.63
C VAL A 450 33.03 -10.92 -33.93
N VAL A 451 32.67 -9.84 -34.61
CA VAL A 451 31.84 -8.76 -34.05
C VAL A 451 30.47 -9.30 -33.63
N SER A 452 29.85 -10.13 -34.46
CA SER A 452 28.58 -10.78 -34.14
C SER A 452 28.68 -11.69 -32.92
N ALA A 453 29.79 -12.46 -32.80
CA ALA A 453 30.06 -13.30 -31.64
C ALA A 453 30.30 -12.47 -30.37
N GLN A 454 31.00 -11.34 -30.45
CA GLN A 454 31.23 -10.43 -29.33
C GLN A 454 29.92 -9.79 -28.83
N TYR A 455 29.05 -9.33 -29.74
CA TYR A 455 27.72 -8.85 -29.38
C TYR A 455 26.89 -9.95 -28.68
N ALA A 456 26.91 -11.17 -29.20
CA ALA A 456 26.22 -12.29 -28.59
C ALA A 456 26.75 -12.61 -27.18
N LEU A 457 28.08 -12.54 -26.98
CA LEU A 457 28.69 -12.72 -25.66
C LEU A 457 28.19 -11.66 -24.67
N VAL A 458 28.25 -10.37 -25.04
CA VAL A 458 27.79 -9.27 -24.17
C VAL A 458 26.31 -9.43 -23.79
N GLN A 459 25.45 -9.80 -24.74
CA GLN A 459 24.02 -10.03 -24.49
C GLN A 459 23.77 -11.19 -23.50
N VAL A 460 24.56 -12.25 -23.61
CA VAL A 460 24.42 -13.42 -22.75
C VAL A 460 24.99 -13.16 -21.35
N GLU A 461 26.06 -12.37 -21.23
CA GLU A 461 26.60 -11.93 -19.94
C GLU A 461 25.62 -11.00 -19.21
N ASP A 462 24.96 -10.07 -19.92
CA ASP A 462 23.87 -9.25 -19.38
C ASP A 462 22.67 -10.10 -18.93
N ALA A 463 22.23 -11.06 -19.76
CA ALA A 463 21.16 -11.97 -19.41
C ALA A 463 21.50 -12.82 -18.17
N TYR A 464 22.75 -13.23 -18.02
CA TYR A 464 23.24 -13.92 -16.83
C TYR A 464 23.20 -13.01 -15.59
N ALA A 465 23.66 -11.77 -15.69
CA ALA A 465 23.58 -10.78 -14.61
C ALA A 465 22.14 -10.60 -14.12
N LYS A 466 21.19 -10.40 -15.05
CA LYS A 466 19.76 -10.29 -14.74
C LYS A 466 19.17 -11.59 -14.17
N ALA A 467 19.67 -12.76 -14.56
CA ALA A 467 19.25 -14.03 -13.96
C ALA A 467 19.65 -14.14 -12.48
N LEU A 468 20.79 -13.56 -12.08
CA LEU A 468 21.19 -13.45 -10.66
C LEU A 468 20.23 -12.53 -9.89
N VAL A 469 19.91 -11.36 -10.45
CA VAL A 469 18.92 -10.43 -9.87
C VAL A 469 17.54 -11.10 -9.72
N ALA A 470 17.10 -11.81 -10.76
CA ALA A 470 15.84 -12.54 -10.74
C ALA A 470 15.83 -13.65 -9.67
N MET A 471 16.98 -14.27 -9.40
CA MET A 471 17.10 -15.25 -8.32
C MET A 471 16.93 -14.60 -6.95
N ASP A 472 17.59 -13.47 -6.70
CA ASP A 472 17.46 -12.73 -5.43
C ASP A 472 16.05 -12.16 -5.21
N GLN A 473 15.41 -11.69 -6.29
CA GLN A 473 13.99 -11.35 -6.27
C GLN A 473 13.17 -12.59 -5.91
N SER A 474 13.49 -13.73 -6.53
CA SER A 474 12.71 -14.95 -6.36
C SER A 474 12.81 -15.55 -4.95
N THR A 475 13.92 -15.32 -4.26
CA THR A 475 14.15 -15.72 -2.85
C THR A 475 13.69 -14.66 -1.86
N GLY A 476 13.39 -13.43 -2.32
CA GLY A 476 13.02 -12.30 -1.46
C GLY A 476 14.19 -11.71 -0.67
N THR A 477 15.44 -11.97 -1.09
CA THR A 477 16.67 -11.56 -0.39
C THR A 477 17.32 -10.32 -0.99
N ILE A 478 16.78 -9.78 -2.08
CA ILE A 478 17.37 -8.64 -2.81
C ILE A 478 17.57 -7.40 -1.93
N LEU A 479 16.65 -7.09 -1.01
CA LEU A 479 16.82 -5.93 -0.12
C LEU A 479 17.96 -6.15 0.88
N GLU A 480 18.04 -7.34 1.47
CA GLU A 480 19.08 -7.70 2.44
C GLU A 480 20.46 -7.72 1.77
N ARG A 481 20.55 -8.27 0.55
CA ARG A 481 21.79 -8.31 -0.24
C ARG A 481 22.33 -6.91 -0.54
N ASN A 482 21.45 -5.96 -0.87
CA ASN A 482 21.83 -4.58 -1.16
C ASN A 482 21.94 -3.68 0.08
N GLY A 483 21.71 -4.23 1.28
CA GLY A 483 21.73 -3.46 2.53
C GLY A 483 20.60 -2.42 2.66
N ILE A 484 19.48 -2.62 1.96
CA ILE A 484 18.34 -1.69 1.96
C ILE A 484 17.44 -2.00 3.15
N GLU A 485 17.40 -1.08 4.11
CA GLU A 485 16.50 -1.16 5.25
C GLU A 485 15.12 -0.58 4.94
N MET A 486 14.07 -1.27 5.38
CA MET A 486 12.69 -0.85 5.12
C MET A 486 12.35 0.50 5.78
N ASN A 487 12.93 0.78 6.94
CA ASN A 487 12.69 2.03 7.68
C ASN A 487 13.23 3.25 6.91
N ASP A 488 14.39 3.10 6.27
CA ASP A 488 14.99 4.12 5.41
C ASP A 488 14.12 4.37 4.17
N ALA A 489 13.58 3.31 3.58
CA ALA A 489 12.66 3.42 2.45
C ALA A 489 11.36 4.15 2.82
N VAL A 490 10.81 3.94 4.02
CA VAL A 490 9.59 4.62 4.50
C VAL A 490 9.86 6.10 4.78
N THR A 491 10.97 6.43 5.43
CA THR A 491 11.32 7.81 5.81
C THR A 491 11.91 8.62 4.65
N GLY A 492 12.41 7.93 3.62
CA GLY A 492 13.10 8.56 2.49
C GLY A 492 14.50 9.08 2.84
N THR A 493 15.05 8.69 4.00
CA THR A 493 16.39 9.04 4.46
C THR A 493 17.29 7.82 4.45
N VAL A 494 18.49 7.95 3.90
CA VAL A 494 19.49 6.88 3.87
C VAL A 494 20.33 6.97 5.15
N SER A 495 20.19 5.99 6.05
CA SER A 495 20.92 5.96 7.33
C SER A 495 22.23 5.18 7.25
N LYS A 496 22.32 4.23 6.30
CA LYS A 496 23.52 3.44 6.00
C LYS A 496 23.88 3.55 4.53
N GLU A 497 25.18 3.67 4.24
CA GLU A 497 25.65 3.56 2.86
C GLU A 497 25.42 2.14 2.33
N PRO A 498 25.09 1.97 1.02
CA PRO A 498 24.90 0.66 0.41
C PRO A 498 26.14 -0.23 0.56
N THR A 499 25.94 -1.55 0.63
CA THR A 499 27.02 -2.54 0.71
C THR A 499 27.12 -3.30 -0.61
N PRO A 500 28.31 -3.46 -1.22
CA PRO A 500 29.64 -3.06 -0.73
C PRO A 500 29.90 -1.55 -0.74
N PRO A 501 30.76 -1.03 0.16
CA PRO A 501 31.06 0.39 0.28
C PRO A 501 31.62 0.96 -1.04
N PHE A 502 31.15 2.15 -1.42
CA PHE A 502 31.60 2.83 -2.63
C PHE A 502 33.12 3.06 -2.57
N HIS A 503 33.86 2.50 -3.51
CA HIS A 503 35.28 2.79 -3.68
C HIS A 503 35.41 3.68 -4.92
N LEU A 504 35.79 4.94 -4.73
CA LEU A 504 36.15 5.80 -5.86
C LEU A 504 37.32 5.12 -6.60
N PRO A 505 37.20 4.87 -7.92
CA PRO A 505 38.34 4.36 -8.68
C PRO A 505 39.51 5.34 -8.51
N ALA A 506 40.69 4.80 -8.18
CA ALA A 506 41.90 5.61 -8.06
C ALA A 506 42.12 6.38 -9.37
N PRO A 507 42.44 7.69 -9.31
CA PRO A 507 42.63 8.48 -10.53
C PRO A 507 43.70 7.80 -11.39
N THR A 508 43.32 7.40 -12.60
CA THR A 508 44.23 6.82 -13.59
C THR A 508 45.34 7.84 -13.83
N PRO A 509 46.62 7.52 -13.57
CA PRO A 509 47.70 8.46 -13.84
C PRO A 509 47.71 8.73 -15.35
N THR A 510 47.35 9.95 -15.73
CA THR A 510 47.57 10.46 -17.09
C THR A 510 49.06 10.40 -17.35
N ASN A 511 49.45 9.43 -18.16
CA ASN A 511 50.80 9.30 -18.68
C ASN A 511 51.05 10.45 -19.66
N GLN A 512 51.36 11.65 -19.15
CA GLN A 512 51.94 12.72 -19.94
C GLN A 512 53.44 12.46 -20.08
N GLY A 513 53.77 11.55 -20.99
CA GLY A 513 55.08 11.54 -21.63
C GLY A 513 55.06 12.53 -22.80
N GLY A 514 55.89 13.58 -22.75
CA GLY A 514 56.09 14.45 -23.90
C GLY A 514 56.89 15.73 -23.63
N ALA A 515 58.21 15.64 -23.90
CA ALA A 515 59.13 16.71 -24.29
C ALA A 515 59.69 17.66 -23.20
N ARG A 516 60.92 17.36 -22.75
CA ARG A 516 62.11 18.14 -23.11
C ARG A 516 63.32 17.23 -23.28
#